data_AF-A0A0C2MXP7-F1
#
_entry.id   AF-A0A0C2MXP7-F1
#
_cell.length_a   1.000
_cell.length_b   1.000
_cell.length_c   1.000
_cell.angle_alpha   90.00
_cell.angle_beta   90.00
_cell.angle_gamma   90.00
#
_symmetry.space_group_name_H-M   'P 1'
#
loop_
_entity.id
_entity.type
_entity.pdbx_description
1 polymer ?
#
loop_
_entity_poly.entity_id
_entity_poly.type
_entity_poly.pdbx_seq_one_letter_code
_entity_poly.pdbx_strand_id
1 'polypeptide(L)'
;MLVYPLAILLTQLISSGLSEDPFKKTLNLNNKEISVEFDGYVEFSISRYNYRFTLENDKAVYEHTAITLFDFNSKGTELNIKFENTNSGAWCKIDCESSDRETELVIGACQISMKTGTNNPVHTYSISHKFRLRKIYQFGVGYYSITFKIDEIGEQFFGSTITSFVIGFIDFSEKCEFKNNDYVYLNAKFGTQNLVTPCRSKTEKWFVMEYPSLTAIPVIKDWDSDPKLDAFGFWTTRNIIIIFTVLMIVAISIIIILVCLWKRFLS
;
A
#
# COMPACT_ATOMS: atom_id res chain seq x y z
N MET A 1 28.70 -30.33 -26.23
CA MET A 1 27.41 -31.03 -26.05
C MET A 1 26.93 -30.67 -24.65
N LEU A 2 26.04 -29.68 -24.59
CA LEU A 2 25.74 -28.86 -23.42
C LEU A 2 24.58 -29.46 -22.62
N VAL A 3 24.91 -30.12 -21.52
CA VAL A 3 24.02 -30.33 -20.38
C VAL A 3 24.62 -29.46 -19.26
N TYR A 4 23.80 -28.71 -18.52
CA TYR A 4 24.13 -27.57 -17.62
C TYR A 4 24.10 -26.20 -18.30
N PRO A 5 22.88 -25.63 -18.45
CA PRO A 5 22.56 -24.46 -17.64
C PRO A 5 21.13 -24.43 -17.04
N LEU A 6 20.32 -25.49 -17.16
CA LEU A 6 18.96 -25.50 -16.61
C LEU A 6 18.90 -25.74 -15.08
N ALA A 7 19.90 -26.41 -14.51
CA ALA A 7 19.94 -26.73 -13.07
C ALA A 7 20.33 -25.52 -12.19
N ILE A 8 21.00 -24.51 -12.76
CA ILE A 8 21.40 -23.28 -12.04
C ILE A 8 20.25 -22.26 -12.02
N LEU A 9 19.38 -22.26 -13.04
CA LEU A 9 18.17 -21.45 -13.01
C LEU A 9 17.10 -22.02 -12.05
N LEU A 10 16.99 -23.35 -11.93
CA LEU A 10 16.09 -23.96 -10.94
C LEU A 10 16.59 -23.84 -9.50
N THR A 11 17.91 -23.77 -9.26
CA THR A 11 18.41 -23.59 -7.89
C THR A 11 18.30 -22.16 -7.39
N GLN A 12 18.24 -21.13 -8.25
CA GLN A 12 17.87 -19.77 -7.83
C GLN A 12 16.36 -19.56 -7.64
N LEU A 13 15.51 -20.44 -8.19
CA LEU A 13 14.07 -20.48 -7.90
C LEU A 13 13.71 -21.34 -6.68
N ILE A 14 14.64 -22.19 -6.22
CA ILE A 14 14.47 -23.07 -5.05
C ILE A 14 15.27 -22.54 -3.84
N SER A 15 16.19 -21.57 -4.02
CA SER A 15 16.94 -20.93 -2.91
C SER A 15 16.25 -19.72 -2.28
N SER A 16 15.00 -19.39 -2.63
CA SER A 16 14.12 -18.60 -1.75
C SER A 16 13.30 -19.51 -0.83
N GLY A 17 13.84 -20.69 -0.51
CA GLY A 17 13.41 -21.55 0.59
C GLY A 17 13.52 -20.84 1.93
N LEU A 18 12.64 -19.88 2.15
CA LEU A 18 12.26 -19.36 3.44
C LEU A 18 10.75 -19.54 3.49
N SER A 19 10.34 -20.68 4.05
CA SER A 19 9.07 -20.75 4.76
C SER A 19 9.23 -19.82 5.96
N GLU A 20 9.15 -18.50 5.72
CA GLU A 20 8.90 -17.55 6.79
C GLU A 20 7.50 -17.87 7.31
N ASP A 21 7.37 -17.97 8.64
CA ASP A 21 6.08 -18.23 9.26
C ASP A 21 5.08 -17.17 8.79
N PRO A 22 3.82 -17.56 8.49
CA PRO A 22 2.82 -16.61 8.04
C PRO A 22 2.66 -15.49 9.07
N PHE A 23 2.36 -14.27 8.60
CA PHE A 23 2.08 -13.14 9.49
C PHE A 23 0.89 -13.49 10.38
N LYS A 24 1.08 -13.48 11.71
CA LYS A 24 0.02 -13.74 12.70
C LYS A 24 -0.17 -12.54 13.59
N LYS A 25 -1.42 -12.10 13.76
CA LYS A 25 -1.76 -11.03 14.70
C LYS A 25 -3.15 -11.23 15.29
N THR A 26 -3.28 -10.92 16.59
CA THR A 26 -4.57 -10.77 17.24
C THR A 26 -4.95 -9.29 17.23
N LEU A 27 -6.06 -8.95 16.58
CA LEU A 27 -6.63 -7.61 16.52
C LEU A 27 -7.65 -7.44 17.64
N ASN A 28 -7.82 -6.21 18.13
CA ASN A 28 -8.87 -5.88 19.09
C ASN A 28 -9.91 -4.97 18.43
N LEU A 29 -11.17 -5.41 18.42
CA LEU A 29 -12.30 -4.65 17.90
C LEU A 29 -13.40 -4.61 18.96
N ASN A 30 -13.64 -3.45 19.57
CA ASN A 30 -14.65 -3.25 20.62
C ASN A 30 -14.54 -4.27 21.78
N ASN A 31 -13.32 -4.50 22.28
CA ASN A 31 -12.99 -5.49 23.32
C ASN A 31 -13.22 -6.95 22.91
N LYS A 32 -13.31 -7.24 21.62
CA LYS A 32 -13.36 -8.59 21.07
C LYS A 32 -12.09 -8.86 20.28
N GLU A 33 -11.50 -10.03 20.48
CA GLU A 33 -10.30 -10.40 19.73
C GLU A 33 -10.67 -11.05 18.39
N ILE A 34 -9.87 -10.73 17.38
CA ILE A 34 -9.95 -11.30 16.03
C ILE A 34 -8.56 -11.83 15.69
N SER A 35 -8.45 -13.15 15.50
CA SER A 35 -7.20 -13.76 15.07
C SER A 35 -7.07 -13.62 13.56
N VAL A 36 -5.96 -13.09 13.08
CA VAL A 36 -5.61 -12.98 11.66
C VAL A 36 -4.30 -13.71 11.40
N GLU A 37 -4.30 -14.52 10.34
CA GLU A 37 -3.12 -15.13 9.75
C GLU A 37 -3.10 -14.78 8.25
N PHE A 38 -1.96 -14.29 7.75
CA PHE A 38 -1.80 -13.89 6.36
C PHE A 38 -0.45 -14.35 5.80
N ASP A 39 -0.52 -15.00 4.65
CA ASP A 39 0.60 -15.34 3.79
C ASP A 39 0.25 -14.96 2.35
N GLY A 40 1.09 -14.11 1.78
CA GLY A 40 0.91 -13.56 0.45
C GLY A 40 1.79 -12.35 0.21
N TYR A 41 1.49 -11.64 -0.87
CA TYR A 41 2.13 -10.38 -1.21
C TYR A 41 1.16 -9.43 -1.90
N VAL A 42 1.50 -8.15 -1.85
CA VAL A 42 0.84 -7.08 -2.61
C VAL A 42 1.83 -6.58 -3.65
N GLU A 43 1.38 -6.46 -4.89
CA GLU A 43 2.16 -5.95 -6.01
C GLU A 43 1.51 -4.69 -6.55
N PHE A 44 2.33 -3.71 -6.88
CA PHE A 44 1.92 -2.56 -7.64
C PHE A 44 2.85 -2.36 -8.81
N SER A 45 2.26 -2.07 -9.97
CA SER A 45 2.98 -1.81 -11.20
C SER A 45 2.26 -0.71 -11.96
N ILE A 46 2.95 0.41 -12.16
CA ILE A 46 2.56 1.42 -13.14
C ILE A 46 3.67 1.49 -14.20
N SER A 47 3.34 1.17 -15.45
CA SER A 47 4.13 1.60 -16.60
C SER A 47 3.73 3.01 -17.00
N ARG A 48 4.69 3.93 -17.10
CA ARG A 48 4.49 5.23 -17.77
C ARG A 48 5.44 5.35 -18.94
N TYR A 49 4.92 5.80 -20.07
CA TYR A 49 5.75 6.35 -21.13
C TYR A 49 6.03 7.81 -20.79
N ASN A 50 7.30 8.15 -20.59
CA ASN A 50 7.68 9.56 -20.46
C ASN A 50 7.74 10.24 -21.85
N TYR A 51 7.90 11.57 -21.87
CA TYR A 51 7.97 12.36 -23.11
C TYR A 51 9.13 11.97 -24.05
N ARG A 52 10.10 11.17 -23.56
CA ARG A 52 11.21 10.60 -24.34
C ARG A 52 10.93 9.17 -24.79
N PHE A 53 9.69 8.68 -24.65
CA PHE A 53 9.30 7.30 -24.91
C PHE A 53 10.12 6.26 -24.12
N THR A 54 10.74 6.66 -23.01
CA THR A 54 11.39 5.72 -22.10
C THR A 54 10.31 5.20 -21.14
N LEU A 55 10.24 3.89 -21.02
CA LEU A 55 9.34 3.21 -20.11
C LEU A 55 9.87 3.35 -18.68
N GLU A 56 9.23 4.19 -17.88
CA GLU A 56 9.45 4.25 -16.44
C GLU A 56 8.50 3.25 -15.79
N ASN A 57 9.06 2.17 -15.24
CA ASN A 57 8.29 1.16 -14.53
C ASN A 57 8.34 1.47 -13.04
N ASP A 58 7.24 2.00 -12.54
CA ASP A 58 7.05 2.23 -11.13
C ASP A 58 6.47 0.97 -10.49
N LYS A 59 7.36 0.09 -10.03
CA LYS A 59 7.00 -1.24 -9.51
C LYS A 59 7.47 -1.42 -8.07
N ALA A 60 6.57 -1.92 -7.22
CA ALA A 60 6.90 -2.36 -5.87
C ALA A 60 6.16 -3.65 -5.52
N VAL A 61 6.84 -4.54 -4.80
CA VAL A 61 6.28 -5.79 -4.27
C VAL A 61 6.50 -5.79 -2.77
N TYR A 62 5.45 -6.12 -2.02
CA TYR A 62 5.43 -6.15 -0.56
C TYR A 62 4.99 -7.53 -0.11
N GLU A 63 5.92 -8.31 0.42
CA GLU A 63 5.64 -9.62 1.03
C GLU A 63 5.02 -9.45 2.41
N HIS A 64 4.44 -10.52 2.96
CA HIS A 64 3.78 -10.48 4.27
C HIS A 64 4.72 -10.04 5.42
N THR A 65 6.03 -10.27 5.30
CA THR A 65 7.02 -9.81 6.29
C THR A 65 7.26 -8.30 6.27
N ALA A 66 6.82 -7.61 5.22
CA ALA A 66 6.83 -6.15 5.16
C ALA A 66 5.67 -5.51 5.95
N ILE A 67 4.74 -6.28 6.52
CA ILE A 67 3.61 -5.74 7.30
C ILE A 67 4.12 -5.12 8.60
N THR A 68 4.00 -3.79 8.72
CA THR A 68 4.38 -3.03 9.93
C THR A 68 3.17 -2.59 10.74
N LEU A 69 1.99 -2.52 10.12
CA LEU A 69 0.71 -2.22 10.79
C LEU A 69 -0.38 -3.12 10.21
N PHE A 70 -1.17 -3.70 11.10
CA PHE A 70 -2.42 -4.38 10.76
C PHE A 70 -3.31 -4.23 11.98
N ASP A 71 -4.12 -3.18 12.07
CA ASP A 71 -4.92 -2.95 13.28
C ASP A 71 -6.17 -2.11 13.03
N PHE A 72 -7.15 -2.26 13.91
CA PHE A 72 -8.25 -1.33 13.97
C PHE A 72 -7.82 -0.05 14.68
N ASN A 73 -8.41 1.08 14.30
CA ASN A 73 -8.28 2.29 15.10
C ASN A 73 -8.95 2.13 16.48
N SER A 74 -8.71 3.05 17.40
CA SER A 74 -9.25 2.98 18.77
C SER A 74 -10.78 2.96 18.88
N LYS A 75 -11.48 3.36 17.81
CA LYS A 75 -12.95 3.35 17.73
C LYS A 75 -13.51 2.11 17.01
N GLY A 76 -12.66 1.26 16.43
CA GLY A 76 -13.09 0.14 15.62
C GLY A 76 -13.76 0.52 14.30
N THR A 77 -13.61 1.77 13.85
CA THR A 77 -14.27 2.30 12.64
C THR A 77 -13.40 2.22 11.39
N GLU A 78 -12.11 1.95 11.55
CA GLU A 78 -11.15 1.84 10.44
C GLU A 78 -10.20 0.68 10.69
N LEU A 79 -9.97 -0.13 9.66
CA LEU A 79 -8.90 -1.12 9.60
C LEU A 79 -7.73 -0.53 8.82
N ASN A 80 -6.55 -0.47 9.42
CA ASN A 80 -5.33 0.07 8.83
C ASN A 80 -4.34 -1.07 8.58
N ILE A 81 -3.90 -1.24 7.35
CA ILE A 81 -2.85 -2.19 6.95
C ILE A 81 -1.72 -1.39 6.32
N LYS A 82 -0.48 -1.59 6.76
CA LYS A 82 0.70 -0.92 6.23
C LYS A 82 1.80 -1.92 5.95
N PHE A 83 2.35 -1.82 4.75
CA PHE A 83 3.55 -2.50 4.30
C PHE A 83 4.66 -1.46 4.15
N GLU A 84 5.87 -1.75 4.63
CA GLU A 84 7.02 -0.87 4.47
C GLU A 84 8.27 -1.67 4.11
N ASN A 85 8.98 -1.21 3.08
CA ASN A 85 10.32 -1.67 2.76
C ASN A 85 11.31 -0.55 3.15
N THR A 86 11.98 -0.75 4.28
CA THR A 86 12.91 0.24 4.86
C THR A 86 14.10 0.55 3.94
N ASN A 87 14.50 -0.38 3.07
CA ASN A 87 15.67 -0.23 2.22
C ASN A 87 15.39 0.67 1.01
N SER A 88 14.20 0.53 0.39
CA SER A 88 13.82 1.34 -0.76
C SER A 88 13.05 2.62 -0.40
N GLY A 89 12.56 2.72 0.85
CA GLY A 89 11.61 3.74 1.25
C GLY A 89 10.22 3.56 0.62
N ALA A 90 9.97 2.40 0.02
CA ALA A 90 8.68 2.05 -0.54
C ALA A 90 7.71 1.64 0.57
N TRP A 91 6.43 2.00 0.43
CA TRP A 91 5.38 1.62 1.34
C TRP A 91 4.02 1.53 0.64
N CYS A 92 3.15 0.71 1.20
CA CYS A 92 1.75 0.61 0.80
C CYS A 92 0.89 0.71 2.06
N LYS A 93 -0.13 1.58 2.05
CA LYS A 93 -1.08 1.79 3.14
C LYS A 93 -2.47 1.51 2.60
N ILE A 94 -3.23 0.68 3.29
CA ILE A 94 -4.60 0.33 2.98
C ILE A 94 -5.44 0.68 4.20
N ASP A 95 -6.27 1.70 4.06
CA ASP A 95 -7.18 2.17 5.11
C ASP A 95 -8.61 1.83 4.69
N CYS A 96 -9.30 0.96 5.43
CA CYS A 96 -10.66 0.54 5.13
C CYS A 96 -11.62 1.02 6.21
N GLU A 97 -12.82 1.43 5.82
CA GLU A 97 -13.93 1.60 6.76
C GLU A 97 -14.29 0.25 7.38
N SER A 98 -14.61 0.25 8.68
CA SER A 98 -15.19 -0.89 9.37
C SER A 98 -16.45 -0.51 10.15
N SER A 99 -17.43 -1.41 10.13
CA SER A 99 -18.64 -1.32 10.94
C SER A 99 -18.83 -2.65 11.65
N ASP A 100 -18.67 -2.61 12.97
CA ASP A 100 -18.87 -3.77 13.84
C ASP A 100 -20.31 -3.83 14.35
N ARG A 101 -20.98 -4.95 14.11
CA ARG A 101 -22.31 -5.25 14.65
C ARG A 101 -22.23 -6.51 15.50
N GLU A 102 -23.32 -6.84 16.18
CA GLU A 102 -23.36 -8.00 17.07
C GLU A 102 -22.98 -9.31 16.35
N THR A 103 -23.54 -9.53 15.14
CA THR A 103 -23.42 -10.80 14.40
C THR A 103 -22.51 -10.72 13.17
N GLU A 104 -22.13 -9.52 12.75
CA GLU A 104 -21.38 -9.28 11.52
C GLU A 104 -20.36 -8.17 11.68
N LEU A 105 -19.26 -8.29 10.94
CA LEU A 105 -18.26 -7.25 10.73
C LEU A 105 -18.28 -6.88 9.24
N VAL A 106 -18.47 -5.61 8.94
CA VAL A 106 -18.38 -5.11 7.56
C VAL A 106 -17.08 -4.34 7.41
N ILE A 107 -16.23 -4.72 6.45
CA ILE A 107 -14.97 -4.03 6.11
C ILE A 107 -15.00 -3.64 4.63
N GLY A 108 -14.60 -2.43 4.27
CA GLY A 108 -14.49 -2.06 2.86
C GLY A 108 -14.33 -0.57 2.65
N ALA A 109 -14.73 -0.08 1.47
CA ALA A 109 -14.51 1.32 1.08
C ALA A 109 -13.05 1.74 1.34
N CYS A 110 -12.11 0.91 0.89
CA CYS A 110 -10.71 1.06 1.22
C CYS A 110 -10.03 2.13 0.37
N GLN A 111 -9.26 3.00 1.00
CA GLN A 111 -8.30 3.87 0.34
C GLN A 111 -6.94 3.18 0.37
N ILE A 112 -6.34 3.01 -0.81
CA ILE A 112 -4.99 2.48 -0.96
C ILE A 112 -4.10 3.64 -1.35
N SER A 113 -3.11 3.95 -0.53
CA SER A 113 -2.05 4.90 -0.85
C SER A 113 -0.72 4.16 -0.90
N MET A 114 0.11 4.46 -1.88
CA MET A 114 1.38 3.76 -2.02
C MET A 114 2.45 4.62 -2.64
N LYS A 115 3.68 4.29 -2.28
CA LYS A 115 4.91 4.91 -2.76
C LYS A 115 5.91 3.81 -3.02
N THR A 116 6.46 3.75 -4.21
CA THR A 116 7.35 2.68 -4.70
C THR A 116 8.84 2.94 -4.42
N GLY A 117 9.18 4.15 -3.95
CA GLY A 117 10.54 4.53 -3.56
C GLY A 117 10.59 5.95 -3.02
N THR A 118 11.68 6.33 -2.36
CA THR A 118 11.81 7.61 -1.63
C THR A 118 11.50 8.85 -2.47
N ASN A 119 11.84 8.85 -3.76
CA ASN A 119 11.64 10.00 -4.65
C ASN A 119 10.42 9.87 -5.58
N ASN A 120 9.69 8.75 -5.50
CA ASN A 120 8.55 8.50 -6.37
C ASN A 120 7.29 9.17 -5.80
N PRO A 121 6.35 9.61 -6.66
CA PRO A 121 5.10 10.18 -6.19
C PRO A 121 4.27 9.15 -5.39
N VAL A 122 3.37 9.65 -4.56
CA VAL A 122 2.37 8.81 -3.88
C VAL A 122 1.18 8.65 -4.81
N HIS A 123 0.81 7.41 -5.11
CA HIS A 123 -0.41 7.10 -5.87
C HIS A 123 -1.51 6.68 -4.90
N THR A 124 -2.74 7.15 -5.13
CA THR A 124 -3.88 6.85 -4.26
C THR A 124 -5.07 6.36 -5.07
N TYR A 125 -5.67 5.27 -4.63
CA TYR A 125 -6.81 4.62 -5.28
C TYR A 125 -7.88 4.26 -4.25
N SER A 126 -9.14 4.15 -4.68
CA SER A 126 -10.26 3.76 -3.82
C SER A 126 -10.93 2.48 -4.29
N ILE A 127 -11.03 1.49 -3.41
CA ILE A 127 -11.81 0.26 -3.61
C ILE A 127 -13.12 0.39 -2.84
N SER A 128 -14.23 0.58 -3.56
CA SER A 128 -15.54 0.81 -2.94
C SER A 128 -16.29 -0.47 -2.54
N HIS A 129 -15.70 -1.65 -2.77
CA HIS A 129 -16.28 -2.92 -2.32
C HIS A 129 -16.35 -3.00 -0.80
N LYS A 130 -17.40 -3.67 -0.29
CA LYS A 130 -17.58 -4.00 1.13
C LYS A 130 -17.72 -5.50 1.30
N PHE A 131 -17.05 -6.04 2.29
CA PHE A 131 -17.10 -7.45 2.69
C PHE A 131 -17.87 -7.57 4.00
N ARG A 132 -18.95 -8.35 3.99
CA ARG A 132 -19.76 -8.64 5.18
C ARG A 132 -19.37 -10.01 5.73
N LEU A 133 -18.63 -10.01 6.82
CA LEU A 133 -18.13 -11.21 7.50
C LEU A 133 -19.06 -11.53 8.68
N ARG A 134 -19.77 -12.66 8.63
CA ARG A 134 -20.57 -13.15 9.77
C ARG A 134 -19.65 -13.75 10.82
N LYS A 135 -19.78 -13.30 12.08
CA LYS A 135 -18.86 -13.65 13.17
C LYS A 135 -18.90 -15.11 13.62
N ILE A 136 -19.94 -15.84 13.24
CA ILE A 136 -20.06 -17.27 13.51
C ILE A 136 -19.06 -18.12 12.72
N TYR A 137 -18.40 -17.54 11.69
CA TYR A 137 -17.46 -18.25 10.83
C TYR A 137 -16.01 -17.89 11.14
N GLN A 138 -15.14 -18.89 11.08
CA GLN A 138 -13.74 -18.71 10.73
C GLN A 138 -13.61 -18.76 9.20
N PHE A 139 -13.13 -17.67 8.60
CA PHE A 139 -12.93 -17.60 7.16
C PHE A 139 -11.50 -18.00 6.82
N GLY A 140 -11.35 -18.86 5.81
CA GLY A 140 -10.05 -19.23 5.24
C GLY A 140 -10.09 -19.04 3.72
N VAL A 141 -9.15 -18.29 3.17
CA VAL A 141 -8.98 -18.06 1.73
C VAL A 141 -7.58 -18.53 1.34
N GLY A 142 -7.43 -19.21 0.21
CA GLY A 142 -6.12 -19.63 -0.26
C GLY A 142 -6.04 -19.76 -1.77
N TYR A 143 -4.87 -19.43 -2.30
CA TYR A 143 -4.54 -19.44 -3.72
C TYR A 143 -5.48 -18.56 -4.56
N TYR A 144 -5.52 -17.27 -4.24
CA TYR A 144 -6.20 -16.24 -5.02
C TYR A 144 -5.21 -15.18 -5.51
N SER A 145 -5.39 -14.70 -6.73
CA SER A 145 -4.70 -13.52 -7.24
C SER A 145 -5.73 -12.53 -7.73
N ILE A 146 -5.79 -11.36 -7.09
CA ILE A 146 -6.78 -10.32 -7.35
C ILE A 146 -6.07 -9.16 -8.01
N THR A 147 -6.49 -8.82 -9.23
CA THR A 147 -5.90 -7.73 -10.01
C THR A 147 -6.93 -6.63 -10.24
N PHE A 148 -6.60 -5.43 -9.79
CA PHE A 148 -7.34 -4.20 -10.07
C PHE A 148 -6.64 -3.46 -11.19
N LYS A 149 -7.24 -3.47 -12.38
CA LYS A 149 -6.70 -2.74 -13.54
C LYS A 149 -6.92 -1.24 -13.35
N ILE A 150 -5.87 -0.45 -13.53
CA ILE A 150 -5.89 1.02 -13.47
C ILE A 150 -6.15 1.59 -14.87
N ASP A 151 -5.61 0.95 -15.90
CA ASP A 151 -5.81 1.29 -17.30
C ASP A 151 -6.65 0.23 -18.05
N GLU A 152 -7.05 0.56 -19.28
CA GLU A 152 -7.87 -0.34 -20.11
C GLU A 152 -7.07 -1.54 -20.63
N ILE A 153 -5.78 -1.34 -20.90
CA ILE A 153 -4.87 -2.34 -21.45
C ILE A 153 -4.36 -3.33 -20.39
N GLY A 154 -4.41 -2.97 -19.11
CA GLY A 154 -3.98 -3.78 -17.97
C GLY A 154 -2.48 -3.76 -17.71
N GLU A 155 -1.74 -2.78 -18.24
CA GLU A 155 -0.31 -2.62 -17.93
C GLU A 155 -0.10 -1.95 -16.56
N GLN A 156 -1.05 -1.09 -16.17
CA GLN A 156 -1.09 -0.48 -14.86
C GLN A 156 -2.08 -1.23 -13.98
N PHE A 157 -1.61 -1.76 -12.86
CA PHE A 157 -2.45 -2.52 -11.96
C PHE A 157 -1.99 -2.44 -10.50
N PHE A 158 -2.96 -2.67 -9.62
CA PHE A 158 -2.73 -3.06 -8.23
C PHE A 158 -3.13 -4.52 -8.09
N GLY A 159 -2.20 -5.36 -7.64
CA GLY A 159 -2.37 -6.80 -7.49
C GLY A 159 -2.23 -7.23 -6.04
N SER A 160 -2.99 -8.22 -5.63
CA SER A 160 -2.76 -8.93 -4.37
C SER A 160 -2.83 -10.42 -4.63
N THR A 161 -1.77 -11.12 -4.23
CA THR A 161 -1.70 -12.57 -4.31
C THR A 161 -1.75 -13.12 -2.89
N ILE A 162 -2.77 -13.93 -2.62
CA ILE A 162 -3.08 -14.52 -1.33
C ILE A 162 -2.79 -16.00 -1.43
N THR A 163 -1.73 -16.45 -0.77
CA THR A 163 -1.41 -17.88 -0.63
C THR A 163 -2.33 -18.48 0.43
N SER A 164 -2.41 -17.84 1.59
CA SER A 164 -3.28 -18.21 2.71
C SER A 164 -3.72 -16.96 3.47
N PHE A 165 -5.00 -16.84 3.77
CA PHE A 165 -5.53 -15.81 4.65
C PHE A 165 -6.60 -16.44 5.54
N VAL A 166 -6.41 -16.35 6.85
CA VAL A 166 -7.37 -16.86 7.83
C VAL A 166 -7.76 -15.73 8.77
N ILE A 167 -9.07 -15.53 8.94
CA ILE A 167 -9.63 -14.60 9.91
C ILE A 167 -10.68 -15.31 10.75
N GLY A 168 -10.51 -15.28 12.07
CA GLY A 168 -11.38 -15.94 13.04
C GLY A 168 -11.77 -15.01 14.19
N PHE A 169 -13.00 -15.15 14.66
CA PHE A 169 -13.53 -14.46 15.84
C PHE A 169 -13.53 -15.44 17.02
N ILE A 170 -13.26 -15.01 18.26
CA ILE A 170 -13.13 -15.93 19.43
C ILE A 170 -14.23 -17.02 19.47
N ASP A 171 -15.49 -16.64 19.26
CA ASP A 171 -16.65 -17.53 19.42
C ASP A 171 -17.18 -18.11 18.10
N PHE A 172 -16.32 -18.32 17.08
CA PHE A 172 -16.77 -18.94 15.83
C PHE A 172 -17.23 -20.39 16.08
N SER A 173 -18.31 -20.80 15.42
CA SER A 173 -18.85 -22.17 15.51
C SER A 173 -18.73 -22.95 14.20
N GLU A 174 -18.50 -22.26 13.08
CA GLU A 174 -18.45 -22.82 11.74
C GLU A 174 -17.17 -22.39 11.01
N LYS A 175 -16.75 -23.17 10.00
CA LYS A 175 -15.64 -22.82 9.11
C LYS A 175 -16.17 -22.51 7.72
N CYS A 176 -15.58 -21.50 7.09
CA CYS A 176 -15.91 -21.02 5.76
C CYS A 176 -14.61 -20.98 4.94
N GLU A 177 -14.35 -22.01 4.12
CA GLU A 177 -13.09 -22.16 3.40
C GLU A 177 -13.24 -22.02 1.88
N PHE A 178 -12.39 -21.15 1.32
CA PHE A 178 -12.19 -20.90 -0.10
C PHE A 178 -10.73 -21.23 -0.43
N LYS A 179 -10.41 -22.52 -0.44
CA LYS A 179 -9.08 -22.99 -0.83
C LYS A 179 -9.18 -23.63 -2.20
N ASN A 180 -8.27 -23.26 -3.09
CA ASN A 180 -8.11 -23.86 -4.40
C ASN A 180 -6.81 -24.65 -4.44
N ASN A 181 -6.69 -25.62 -5.34
CA ASN A 181 -5.42 -26.32 -5.55
C ASN A 181 -4.43 -25.46 -6.36
N ASP A 182 -4.98 -24.56 -7.19
CA ASP A 182 -4.25 -23.66 -8.06
C ASP A 182 -4.74 -22.23 -7.87
N TYR A 183 -3.95 -21.25 -8.32
CA TYR A 183 -4.34 -19.84 -8.24
C TYR A 183 -5.59 -19.52 -9.06
N VAL A 184 -6.59 -18.97 -8.39
CA VAL A 184 -7.77 -18.37 -9.04
C VAL A 184 -7.52 -16.89 -9.27
N TYR A 185 -7.54 -16.48 -10.54
CA TYR A 185 -7.31 -15.10 -10.95
C TYR A 185 -8.64 -14.34 -11.03
N LEU A 186 -8.76 -13.29 -10.23
CA LEU A 186 -9.92 -12.40 -10.19
C LEU A 186 -9.55 -11.04 -10.74
N ASN A 187 -10.30 -10.56 -11.72
CA ASN A 187 -10.18 -9.20 -12.23
C ASN A 187 -11.24 -8.32 -11.56
N ALA A 188 -10.79 -7.35 -10.78
CA ALA A 188 -11.63 -6.36 -10.14
C ALA A 188 -11.50 -5.00 -10.83
N LYS A 189 -12.53 -4.16 -10.65
CA LYS A 189 -12.58 -2.81 -11.21
C LYS A 189 -12.70 -1.79 -10.09
N PHE A 190 -11.87 -0.76 -10.12
CA PHE A 190 -12.05 0.41 -9.27
C PHE A 190 -13.41 1.06 -9.50
N GLY A 191 -13.92 1.74 -8.47
CA GLY A 191 -15.20 2.46 -8.53
C GLY A 191 -16.45 1.59 -8.54
N THR A 192 -16.34 0.26 -8.63
CA THR A 192 -17.50 -0.63 -8.50
C THR A 192 -17.87 -0.84 -7.02
N GLN A 193 -19.16 -0.77 -6.71
CA GLN A 193 -19.70 -0.86 -5.35
C GLN A 193 -20.46 -2.17 -5.18
N ASN A 194 -19.74 -3.20 -4.73
CA ASN A 194 -20.36 -4.48 -4.42
C ASN A 194 -20.26 -4.78 -2.93
N LEU A 195 -21.35 -5.31 -2.39
CA LEU A 195 -21.37 -5.95 -1.09
C LEU A 195 -21.18 -7.46 -1.29
N VAL A 196 -20.05 -7.96 -0.83
CA VAL A 196 -19.66 -9.37 -0.91
C VAL A 196 -19.92 -10.03 0.44
N THR A 197 -20.75 -11.06 0.46
CA THR A 197 -21.03 -11.87 1.66
C THR A 197 -20.52 -13.30 1.43
N PRO A 198 -19.33 -13.65 1.94
CA PRO A 198 -18.86 -15.03 1.93
C PRO A 198 -19.76 -15.95 2.77
N CYS A 199 -19.93 -17.19 2.32
CA CYS A 199 -20.71 -18.23 3.01
C CYS A 199 -22.12 -17.76 3.42
N ARG A 200 -22.85 -17.18 2.47
CA ARG A 200 -24.26 -16.85 2.69
C ARG A 200 -25.09 -18.10 2.96
N SER A 201 -24.76 -19.21 2.28
CA SER A 201 -25.35 -20.52 2.50
C SER A 201 -24.31 -21.63 2.30
N LYS A 202 -24.68 -22.89 2.58
CA LYS A 202 -23.78 -24.04 2.36
C LYS A 202 -23.39 -24.26 0.90
N THR A 203 -24.25 -23.86 -0.03
CA THR A 203 -24.03 -24.03 -1.49
C THR A 203 -23.49 -22.76 -2.13
N GLU A 204 -23.78 -21.58 -1.55
CA GLU A 204 -23.38 -20.29 -2.08
C GLU A 204 -22.14 -19.76 -1.36
N LYS A 205 -20.99 -19.99 -1.99
CA LYS A 205 -19.67 -19.54 -1.51
C LYS A 205 -19.54 -18.02 -1.47
N TRP A 206 -19.89 -17.36 -2.57
CA TRP A 206 -19.80 -15.91 -2.72
C TRP A 206 -21.16 -15.36 -3.13
N PHE A 207 -21.81 -14.63 -2.24
CA PHE A 207 -22.98 -13.84 -2.60
C PHE A 207 -22.56 -12.40 -2.87
N VAL A 208 -22.81 -11.91 -4.08
CA VAL A 208 -22.46 -10.55 -4.51
C VAL A 208 -23.75 -9.80 -4.78
N MET A 209 -23.93 -8.68 -4.09
CA MET A 209 -25.03 -7.75 -4.31
C MET A 209 -24.45 -6.40 -4.74
N GLU A 210 -24.99 -5.83 -5.82
CA GLU A 210 -24.69 -4.44 -6.17
C GLU A 210 -25.26 -3.54 -5.08
N TYR A 211 -24.38 -2.77 -4.43
CA TYR A 211 -24.81 -1.88 -3.35
C TYR A 211 -25.39 -0.64 -4.01
N PRO A 212 -26.67 -0.27 -3.76
CA PRO A 212 -27.24 0.91 -4.38
C PRO A 212 -26.37 2.09 -3.99
N SER A 213 -25.78 2.76 -4.99
CA SER A 213 -24.88 3.87 -4.72
C SER A 213 -25.68 4.90 -3.93
N LEU A 214 -25.31 5.12 -2.67
CA LEU A 214 -25.78 6.26 -1.91
C LEU A 214 -25.17 7.47 -2.61
N THR A 215 -25.87 8.00 -3.62
CA THR A 215 -25.52 9.18 -4.42
C THR A 215 -24.02 9.30 -4.69
N ALA A 216 -23.56 8.75 -5.83
CA ALA A 216 -22.19 8.85 -6.32
C ALA A 216 -21.47 10.10 -5.78
N ILE A 217 -20.62 9.90 -4.78
CA ILE A 217 -19.69 10.95 -4.35
C ILE A 217 -18.93 11.27 -5.64
N PRO A 218 -18.92 12.52 -6.11
CA PRO A 218 -18.24 12.87 -7.34
C PRO A 218 -16.83 12.35 -7.22
N VAL A 219 -16.46 11.41 -8.10
CA VAL A 219 -15.08 10.99 -8.26
C VAL A 219 -14.33 12.28 -8.51
N ILE A 220 -13.57 12.72 -7.52
CA ILE A 220 -12.56 13.74 -7.73
C ILE A 220 -11.56 13.02 -8.61
N LYS A 221 -11.84 13.00 -9.93
CA LYS A 221 -10.81 12.87 -10.93
C LYS A 221 -9.84 13.93 -10.50
N ASP A 222 -8.66 13.49 -10.11
CA ASP A 222 -7.51 14.35 -9.92
C ASP A 222 -7.54 15.27 -11.14
N TRP A 223 -8.02 16.49 -10.90
CA TRP A 223 -8.01 17.53 -11.90
C TRP A 223 -6.57 17.61 -12.33
N ASP A 224 -6.36 17.84 -13.62
CA ASP A 224 -5.09 18.31 -14.17
C ASP A 224 -4.25 18.87 -13.03
N SER A 225 -3.19 18.14 -12.69
CA SER A 225 -1.99 18.78 -12.23
C SER A 225 -1.58 19.70 -13.38
N ASP A 226 -2.31 20.81 -13.51
CA ASP A 226 -1.81 22.07 -14.00
C ASP A 226 -0.45 22.15 -13.33
N PRO A 227 0.67 22.12 -14.08
CA PRO A 227 1.99 22.19 -13.51
C PRO A 227 2.23 23.63 -13.02
N LYS A 228 1.40 24.10 -12.09
CA LYS A 228 1.85 24.89 -10.96
C LYS A 228 2.55 23.86 -10.09
N LEU A 229 3.81 23.53 -10.36
CA LEU A 229 4.92 24.33 -9.87
C LEU A 229 4.71 24.75 -8.41
N ASP A 230 4.13 23.86 -7.60
CA ASP A 230 4.18 23.93 -6.15
C ASP A 230 5.64 23.73 -5.74
N ALA A 231 6.37 24.84 -5.76
CA ALA A 231 7.03 25.48 -4.63
C ALA A 231 7.70 24.62 -3.54
N PHE A 232 7.97 23.34 -3.77
CA PHE A 232 8.81 22.50 -2.91
C PHE A 232 10.32 22.79 -3.10
N GLY A 233 10.66 23.77 -3.96
CA GLY A 233 12.02 24.29 -4.14
C GLY A 233 12.26 25.72 -3.65
N PHE A 234 11.27 26.41 -3.06
CA PHE A 234 11.41 27.86 -2.77
C PHE A 234 11.87 28.19 -1.34
N TRP A 235 11.83 27.24 -0.41
CA TRP A 235 12.31 27.46 0.95
C TRP A 235 13.84 27.28 1.10
N THR A 236 14.51 26.61 0.17
CA THR A 236 15.97 26.42 0.24
C THR A 236 16.75 27.54 -0.43
N THR A 237 16.33 28.05 -1.60
CA THR A 237 17.05 29.12 -2.31
C THR A 237 17.07 30.44 -1.53
N ARG A 238 15.95 30.82 -0.91
CA ARG A 238 15.89 32.06 -0.11
C ARG A 238 16.75 31.96 1.16
N ASN A 239 16.75 30.80 1.81
CA ASN A 239 17.59 30.56 2.99
C ASN A 239 19.09 30.46 2.63
N ILE A 240 19.43 29.87 1.47
CA ILE A 240 20.81 29.82 0.97
C ILE A 240 21.32 31.23 0.65
N ILE A 241 20.51 32.08 0.00
CA ILE A 241 20.90 33.47 -0.29
C ILE A 241 21.13 34.26 1.00
N ILE A 242 20.27 34.10 2.01
CA ILE A 242 20.45 34.76 3.31
C ILE A 242 21.76 34.32 3.97
N ILE A 243 22.06 33.03 3.99
CA ILE A 243 23.31 32.49 4.56
C ILE A 243 24.54 33.06 3.83
N PHE A 244 24.55 33.09 2.49
CA PHE A 244 25.64 33.67 1.72
C PHE A 244 25.82 35.17 1.97
N THR A 245 24.71 35.91 2.08
CA THR A 245 24.76 37.36 2.32
C THR A 245 25.34 37.66 3.70
N VAL A 246 24.96 36.91 4.73
CA VAL A 246 25.52 37.05 6.09
C VAL A 246 27.01 36.71 6.12
N LEU A 247 27.44 35.63 5.45
CA LEU A 247 28.85 35.25 5.35
C LEU A 247 29.71 36.33 4.69
N MET A 248 29.21 36.95 3.62
CA MET A 248 29.93 38.04 2.93
C MET A 248 30.09 39.28 3.82
N ILE A 249 29.07 39.65 4.60
CA ILE A 249 29.14 40.80 5.53
C ILE A 249 30.19 40.55 6.62
N VAL A 250 30.24 39.33 7.17
CA VAL A 250 31.24 38.96 8.19
C VAL A 250 32.65 39.01 7.60
N ALA A 251 32.86 38.47 6.40
CA ALA A 251 34.15 38.49 5.72
C ALA A 251 34.66 39.92 5.46
N ILE A 252 33.80 40.80 4.96
CA ILE A 252 34.14 42.22 4.72
C ILE A 252 34.51 42.91 6.04
N SER A 253 33.77 42.64 7.12
CA SER A 253 34.03 43.22 8.44
C SER A 253 35.41 42.82 8.97
N ILE A 254 35.80 41.54 8.81
CA ILE A 254 37.12 41.05 9.21
C ILE A 254 38.23 41.74 8.40
N ILE A 255 38.05 41.90 7.09
CA ILE A 255 39.03 42.59 6.22
C ILE A 255 39.23 44.04 6.66
N ILE A 256 38.15 44.75 6.97
CA ILE A 256 38.23 46.15 7.44
C ILE A 256 39.01 46.22 8.76
N ILE A 257 38.73 45.32 9.72
CA ILE A 257 39.45 45.28 11.00
C ILE A 257 40.95 45.02 10.76
N LEU A 258 41.30 44.07 9.90
CA LEU A 258 42.70 43.77 9.56
C LEU A 258 43.40 44.98 8.92
N VAL A 259 42.76 45.70 8.01
CA VAL A 259 43.30 46.92 7.38
C VAL A 259 43.51 48.02 8.43
N CYS A 260 42.55 48.20 9.35
CA CYS A 260 42.68 49.17 10.44
C CYS A 260 43.84 48.84 11.39
N LEU A 261 43.99 47.56 11.76
CA LEU A 261 45.10 47.09 12.59
C LEU A 261 46.45 47.26 11.88
N TRP A 262 46.51 46.89 10.60
CA TRP A 262 47.71 47.04 9.77
C TRP A 262 48.14 48.50 9.66
N LYS A 263 47.19 49.42 9.40
CA LYS A 263 47.47 50.86 9.34
C LYS A 263 47.97 51.41 10.68
N ARG A 264 47.46 50.89 11.80
CA ARG A 264 47.91 51.28 13.14
C ARG A 264 49.31 50.76 13.47
N PHE A 265 49.73 49.64 12.88
CA PHE A 265 51.07 49.09 13.07
C PHE A 265 52.14 49.82 12.23
N LEU A 266 51.73 50.45 11.12
CA LEU A 266 52.61 51.23 10.24
C LEU A 266 52.76 52.70 10.64
N SER A 267 51.92 53.19 11.55
CA SER A 267 52.00 54.55 12.10
C SER A 267 52.71 54.56 13.45
#